data_AF-A0A4R3J429-F1
#
_entry.id   AF-A0A4R3J429-F1
#
_cell.length_a   1.000
_cell.length_b   1.000
_cell.length_c   1.000
_cell.angle_alpha   90.00
_cell.angle_beta   90.00
_cell.angle_gamma   90.00
#
_symmetry.space_group_name_H-M   'P 1'
#
loop_
_entity.id
_entity.type
_entity.pdbx_description
1 polymer ?
#
loop_
_entity_poly.entity_id
_entity_poly.type
_entity_poly.pdbx_seq_one_letter_code
_entity_poly.pdbx_strand_id
1 'polypeptide(L)'
;MPAKNRVPVTVWLRPEEKSEVVALARQARLSISDLVRRLATGRALPDVHRHEAVIALVKVNADQARLGNLLRMALSDADFKPPDGVTLERLFDTIRETQSILKTKIEEL
;
A
#
# COMPACT_ATOMS: atom_id res chain seq x y z
N MET A 1 -5.88 12.36 25.26
CA MET A 1 -6.27 11.73 26.54
C MET A 1 -5.24 10.68 26.92
N PRO A 2 -4.73 10.64 28.16
CA PRO A 2 -3.93 9.51 28.60
C PRO A 2 -4.78 8.23 28.52
N ALA A 3 -4.28 7.21 27.84
CA ALA A 3 -4.97 5.93 27.78
C ALA A 3 -5.04 5.34 29.19
N LYS A 4 -6.22 4.87 29.64
CA LYS A 4 -6.51 4.46 31.03
C LYS A 4 -5.50 3.46 31.65
N ASN A 5 -4.70 2.76 30.84
CA ASN A 5 -3.73 1.74 31.28
C ASN A 5 -2.29 2.02 30.83
N ARG A 6 -1.86 3.29 30.71
CA ARG A 6 -0.47 3.63 30.32
C ARG A 6 0.16 4.61 31.30
N VAL A 7 1.40 4.33 31.68
CA VAL A 7 2.24 5.19 32.55
C VAL A 7 3.24 5.95 31.66
N PRO A 8 3.45 7.26 31.87
CA PRO A 8 4.40 8.04 31.08
C PRO A 8 5.85 7.64 31.38
N VAL A 9 6.69 7.72 30.35
CA VAL A 9 8.16 7.67 30.48
C VAL A 9 8.69 9.04 30.08
N THR A 10 9.36 9.72 31.00
CA THR A 10 9.94 11.05 30.77
C THR A 10 11.43 10.91 30.52
N VAL A 11 11.91 11.47 29.42
CA VAL A 11 13.33 11.52 29.08
C VAL A 11 13.68 12.94 28.65
N TRP A 12 14.87 13.38 29.04
CA TRP A 12 15.41 14.68 28.64
C TRP A 12 16.32 14.46 27.44
N LEU A 13 16.06 15.20 26.36
CA LEU A 13 16.84 15.18 25.12
C LEU A 13 17.35 16.58 24.84
N ARG A 14 18.56 16.67 24.30
CA ARG A 14 19.05 17.90 23.67
C ARG A 14 18.19 18.21 22.42
N PRO A 15 18.09 19.48 21.99
CA PRO A 15 17.28 19.86 20.84
C PRO A 15 17.58 19.03 19.58
N GLU A 16 18.86 18.77 19.30
CA GLU A 16 19.34 17.98 18.17
C GLU A 16 18.86 16.52 18.24
N GLU A 17 18.96 15.88 19.42
CA GLU A 17 18.51 14.51 19.65
C GLU A 17 16.98 14.40 19.48
N LYS A 18 16.25 15.42 19.92
CA LYS A 18 14.80 15.49 19.72
C LYS A 18 14.45 15.58 18.23
N SER A 19 15.17 16.38 17.45
CA SER A 19 14.96 16.44 16.00
C SER A 19 15.26 15.12 15.29
N GLU A 20 16.29 14.40 15.69
CA GLU A 20 16.60 13.07 15.16
C GLU A 20 15.47 12.08 15.45
N VAL A 21 14.97 12.03 16.69
CA VAL A 21 13.84 11.17 17.06
C VAL A 21 12.57 11.51 16.28
N VAL A 22 12.30 12.80 16.05
CA VAL A 22 11.18 13.26 15.22
C VAL A 22 11.33 12.78 13.77
N ALA A 23 12.53 12.89 13.20
CA ALA A 23 12.82 12.44 11.85
C ALA A 23 12.64 10.92 11.70
N LEU A 24 13.18 10.14 12.64
CA LEU A 24 13.02 8.68 12.68
C LEU A 24 11.55 8.26 12.81
N ALA A 25 10.79 8.95 13.67
CA ALA A 25 9.37 8.66 13.86
C ALA A 25 8.58 8.91 12.56
N ARG A 26 8.91 10.01 11.87
CA ARG A 26 8.32 10.36 10.57
C ARG A 26 8.67 9.32 9.51
N GLN A 27 9.92 8.89 9.42
CA GLN A 27 10.37 7.86 8.48
C GLN A 27 9.65 6.53 8.71
N ALA A 28 9.48 6.13 9.97
CA ALA A 28 8.76 4.91 10.35
C ALA A 28 7.22 5.04 10.30
N ARG A 29 6.68 6.22 9.95
CA ARG A 29 5.24 6.55 10.01
C ARG A 29 4.61 6.25 11.38
N LEU A 30 5.36 6.49 12.46
CA LEU A 30 4.94 6.30 13.84
C LEU A 30 4.82 7.65 14.56
N SER A 31 4.06 7.67 15.66
CA SER A 31 4.23 8.75 16.64
C SER A 31 5.55 8.56 17.38
N ILE A 32 6.13 9.65 17.88
CA ILE A 32 7.37 9.61 18.68
C ILE A 32 7.23 8.62 19.85
N SER A 33 6.11 8.66 20.55
CA SER A 33 5.85 7.74 21.67
C SER A 33 5.74 6.29 21.22
N ASP A 34 5.20 5.99 20.04
CA ASP A 34 5.14 4.61 19.56
C ASP A 34 6.50 4.11 19.07
N LEU A 35 7.28 4.95 18.41
CA LEU A 35 8.66 4.64 18.01
C LEU A 35 9.50 4.31 19.26
N VAL A 36 9.56 5.23 20.22
CA VAL A 36 10.37 5.07 21.44
C VAL A 36 9.89 3.85 22.23
N ARG A 37 8.57 3.65 22.36
CA ARG A 37 8.02 2.46 23.03
C ARG A 37 8.47 1.18 22.35
N ARG A 38 8.41 1.09 21.01
CA ARG A 38 8.81 -0.13 20.27
C ARG A 38 10.29 -0.40 20.43
N LEU A 39 11.13 0.61 20.23
CA LEU A 39 12.58 0.49 20.40
C LEU A 39 12.95 0.07 21.83
N ALA A 40 12.41 0.74 22.84
CA ALA A 40 12.70 0.46 24.24
C ALA A 40 12.15 -0.90 24.73
N THR A 41 11.17 -1.48 24.02
CA THR A 41 10.58 -2.79 24.39
C THR A 41 10.96 -3.91 23.42
N GLY A 42 11.90 -3.66 22.50
CA GLY A 42 12.36 -4.66 21.51
C GLY A 42 11.29 -5.10 20.51
N ARG A 43 10.24 -4.30 20.29
CA ARG A 43 9.18 -4.61 19.32
C ARG A 43 9.59 -4.19 17.93
N ALA A 44 9.20 -4.98 16.93
CA ALA A 44 9.43 -4.65 15.52
C ALA A 44 8.83 -3.29 15.13
N LEU A 45 9.61 -2.53 14.35
CA LEU A 45 9.12 -1.35 13.65
C LEU A 45 8.26 -1.79 12.46
N PRO A 46 7.25 -1.01 12.07
CA PRO A 46 6.45 -1.31 10.90
C PRO A 46 7.33 -1.26 9.64
N ASP A 47 7.09 -2.21 8.74
CA ASP A 47 7.65 -2.17 7.40
C ASP A 47 6.84 -1.17 6.55
N VAL A 48 7.42 0.00 6.35
CA VAL A 48 6.79 1.09 5.60
C VAL A 48 6.69 0.76 4.11
N HIS A 49 7.64 -0.01 3.57
CA HIS A 49 7.62 -0.44 2.17
C HIS A 49 6.47 -1.41 1.92
N ARG A 50 6.23 -2.34 2.86
CA ARG A 50 5.08 -3.24 2.80
C ARG A 50 3.75 -2.49 2.79
N HIS A 51 3.62 -1.40 3.53
CA HIS A 51 2.39 -0.59 3.55
C HIS A 51 2.13 0.10 2.20
N GLU A 52 3.17 0.68 1.60
CA GLU A 52 3.07 1.32 0.28
C GLU A 52 2.75 0.30 -0.81
N ALA A 53 3.36 -0.89 -0.73
CA ALA A 53 3.04 -2.00 -1.61
C ALA A 53 1.56 -2.41 -1.51
N VAL A 54 1.02 -2.57 -0.29
CA VAL A 54 -0.39 -2.90 -0.11
C VAL A 54 -1.31 -1.84 -0.73
N ILE A 55 -0.99 -0.55 -0.59
CA ILE A 55 -1.75 0.53 -1.23
C ILE A 55 -1.70 0.42 -2.76
N ALA A 56 -0.51 0.14 -3.33
CA ALA A 56 -0.36 -0.04 -4.77
C ALA A 56 -1.21 -1.22 -5.28
N LEU A 57 -1.27 -2.32 -4.53
CA LEU A 57 -2.09 -3.49 -4.86
C LEU A 57 -3.59 -3.22 -4.79
N VAL A 58 -4.04 -2.43 -3.82
CA VAL A 58 -5.46 -2.04 -3.74
C VAL A 58 -5.88 -1.24 -4.97
N LYS A 59 -5.02 -0.33 -5.47
CA LYS A 59 -5.29 0.44 -6.70
C LYS A 59 -5.41 -0.46 -7.93
N VAL A 60 -4.46 -1.39 -8.09
CA VAL A 60 -4.47 -2.40 -9.17
C VAL A 60 -5.75 -3.21 -9.16
N ASN A 61 -6.18 -3.69 -8.00
CA ASN A 61 -7.39 -4.49 -7.88
C ASN A 61 -8.64 -3.69 -8.27
N ALA A 62 -8.70 -2.40 -7.88
CA ALA A 62 -9.77 -1.50 -8.30
C ALA A 62 -9.79 -1.30 -9.82
N ASP A 63 -8.62 -1.15 -10.45
CA ASP A 63 -8.51 -1.00 -11.90
C ASP A 63 -8.99 -2.26 -12.64
N GLN A 64 -8.65 -3.45 -12.13
CA GLN A 64 -9.12 -4.73 -12.68
C GLN A 64 -10.64 -4.90 -12.55
N ALA A 65 -11.22 -4.51 -11.40
CA ALA A 65 -12.67 -4.54 -11.22
C ALA A 65 -13.38 -3.62 -12.23
N ARG A 66 -12.83 -2.43 -12.50
CA ARG A 66 -13.37 -1.53 -13.54
C ARG A 66 -13.27 -2.15 -14.93
N LEU A 67 -12.13 -2.77 -15.28
CA LEU A 67 -11.95 -3.44 -16.57
C LEU A 67 -12.96 -4.58 -16.76
N GLY A 68 -13.18 -5.40 -15.73
CA GLY A 68 -14.18 -6.46 -15.77
C GLY A 68 -15.60 -5.92 -16.00
N ASN A 69 -15.95 -4.78 -15.40
CA ASN A 69 -17.25 -4.14 -15.62
C ASN A 69 -17.38 -3.57 -17.05
N LEU A 70 -16.34 -2.91 -17.56
CA LEU A 70 -16.31 -2.37 -18.92
C LEU A 70 -16.45 -3.49 -19.97
N LEU A 71 -15.74 -4.58 -19.76
CA LEU A 71 -15.84 -5.77 -20.60
C LEU A 71 -17.25 -6.39 -20.54
N ARG A 72 -17.83 -6.54 -19.35
CA ARG A 72 -19.19 -7.05 -19.20
C ARG A 72 -20.20 -6.18 -19.93
N MET A 73 -20.07 -4.86 -19.82
CA MET A 73 -20.91 -3.89 -20.53
C MET A 73 -20.76 -4.03 -22.05
N ALA A 74 -19.53 -4.11 -22.56
CA ALA A 74 -19.26 -4.32 -23.97
C ALA A 74 -19.88 -5.62 -24.50
N LEU A 75 -19.78 -6.72 -23.75
CA LEU A 75 -20.38 -8.00 -24.13
C LEU A 75 -21.91 -8.03 -24.01
N SER A 76 -22.50 -7.12 -23.25
CA SER A 76 -23.96 -7.03 -23.08
C SER A 76 -24.63 -6.16 -24.15
N ASP A 77 -23.83 -5.44 -24.93
CA ASP A 77 -24.31 -4.59 -26.02
C ASP A 77 -24.21 -5.37 -27.34
N ALA A 78 -25.38 -5.62 -27.96
CA ALA A 78 -25.49 -6.40 -29.18
C ALA A 78 -24.82 -5.72 -30.39
N ASP A 79 -24.62 -4.40 -30.33
CA ASP A 79 -23.98 -3.61 -31.37
C ASP A 79 -22.49 -3.33 -31.08
N PHE A 80 -21.97 -3.84 -29.96
CA PHE A 80 -20.57 -3.63 -29.61
C PHE A 80 -19.65 -4.26 -30.66
N LYS A 81 -18.85 -3.39 -31.29
CA LYS A 81 -17.71 -3.78 -32.10
C LYS A 81 -16.47 -3.22 -31.44
N PRO A 82 -15.47 -4.06 -31.11
CA PRO A 82 -14.21 -3.55 -30.60
C PRO A 82 -13.55 -2.62 -31.64
N PRO A 83 -12.75 -1.64 -31.21
CA PRO A 83 -12.01 -0.76 -32.12
C PRO A 83 -11.15 -1.56 -33.11
N ASP A 84 -10.99 -1.04 -34.33
CA ASP A 84 -10.20 -1.71 -35.36
C ASP A 84 -8.79 -2.07 -34.85
N GLY A 85 -8.41 -3.34 -35.01
CA GLY A 85 -7.12 -3.88 -34.57
C GLY A 85 -7.06 -4.34 -33.11
N VAL A 86 -8.11 -4.10 -32.31
CA VAL A 86 -8.24 -4.60 -30.94
C VAL A 86 -9.14 -5.82 -30.92
N THR A 87 -8.65 -6.94 -30.40
CA THR A 87 -9.49 -8.11 -30.13
C THR A 87 -9.71 -8.27 -28.64
N LEU A 88 -10.83 -8.88 -28.27
CA LEU A 88 -11.13 -9.19 -26.87
C LEU A 88 -10.05 -10.12 -26.30
N GLU A 89 -9.53 -11.08 -27.08
CA GLU A 89 -8.44 -11.96 -26.63
C GLU A 89 -7.16 -11.16 -26.31
N ARG A 90 -6.75 -10.24 -27.19
CA ARG A 90 -5.58 -9.37 -26.92
C ARG A 90 -5.75 -8.52 -25.67
N LEU A 91 -6.96 -8.02 -25.43
CA LEU A 91 -7.28 -7.27 -24.23
C LEU A 91 -7.17 -8.14 -22.97
N PHE A 92 -7.70 -9.37 -23.01
CA PHE A 92 -7.56 -10.34 -21.92
C PHE A 92 -6.09 -10.71 -21.66
N ASP A 93 -5.30 -10.91 -22.70
CA ASP A 93 -3.88 -11.24 -22.57
C ASP A 93 -3.09 -10.10 -21.92
N THR A 94 -3.35 -8.85 -22.32
CA THR A 94 -2.74 -7.66 -21.72
C THR A 94 -3.10 -7.54 -20.23
N ILE A 95 -4.35 -7.83 -19.86
CA ILE A 95 -4.81 -7.84 -18.47
C ILE A 95 -4.11 -8.92 -17.66
N ARG A 96 -3.99 -10.14 -18.21
CA ARG A 96 -3.32 -11.27 -17.57
C ARG A 96 -1.82 -11.05 -17.40
N GLU A 97 -1.16 -10.46 -18.39
CA GLU A 97 0.25 -10.10 -18.32
C GLU A 97 0.49 -9.05 -17.22
N THR A 98 -0.35 -8.01 -17.19
CA THR A 98 -0.32 -7.00 -16.12
C THR A 98 -0.54 -7.63 -14.74
N GLN A 99 -1.49 -8.56 -14.62
CA GLN A 99 -1.72 -9.35 -13.40
C GLN A 99 -0.49 -10.17 -13.01
N SER A 100 0.19 -10.79 -13.97
CA SER A 100 1.37 -11.62 -13.71
C SER A 100 2.54 -10.78 -13.22
N ILE A 101 2.84 -9.66 -13.89
CA ILE A 101 3.88 -8.71 -13.47
C ILE A 101 3.62 -8.24 -12.05
N LEU A 102 2.35 -7.97 -11.73
CA LEU A 102 1.96 -7.52 -10.39
C LEU A 102 2.14 -8.61 -9.35
N LYS A 103 1.77 -9.87 -9.64
CA LYS A 103 2.03 -11.01 -8.74
C LYS A 103 3.53 -11.20 -8.50
N THR A 104 4.35 -11.17 -9.54
CA THR A 104 5.81 -11.29 -9.41
C THR A 104 6.38 -10.19 -8.52
N LYS A 105 5.95 -8.93 -8.72
CA LYS A 105 6.38 -7.82 -7.85
C LYS A 105 5.94 -7.96 -6.40
N ILE A 106 4.84 -8.67 -6.12
CA ILE A 106 4.40 -8.97 -4.75
C ILE A 106 5.29 -10.03 -4.10
N GLU A 107 5.70 -11.04 -4.87
CA GLU A 107 6.58 -12.12 -4.39
C GLU A 107 8.00 -11.62 -4.09
N GLU A 108 8.42 -10.51 -4.70
CA GLU A 108 9.69 -9.82 -4.47
C GLU A 108 9.67 -8.86 -3.26
N LEU A 109 8.52 -8.65 -2.60
CA LEU A 109 8.31 -7.78 -1.45
C LEU A 109 8.23 -8.54 -0.12
#